data_AF-A0A2Z2N6I6-F1
#
_entry.id   AF-A0A2Z2N6I6-F1
#
_cell.length_a   1.000
_cell.length_b   1.000
_cell.length_c   1.000
_cell.angle_alpha   90.00
_cell.angle_beta   90.00
_cell.angle_gamma   90.00
#
_symmetry.space_group_name_H-M   'P 1'
#
loop_
_entity.id
_entity.type
_entity.pdbx_description
1 polymer ?
#
loop_
_entity_poly.entity_id
_entity_poly.type
_entity_poly.pdbx_seq_one_letter_code
_entity_poly.pdbx_strand_id
1 'polypeptide(L)'
;MRKAILGAIVALLLVGAYASYVISYPKYPKVEGCVNPFAVVKPVSRVQENWSKINVFFKLATSRDFWKLAKPWNVDYSHVTVVKHTLEYKGKNITMLAIGALLRDKKHVVVYYEFSEPVRGMVTASKMFSINNSSKLKLVAMMINGRYKQVEDCTRECESDDECGEFWSCSSYCCDTNIRCFIGCCGSCGLACFSCLVGEASSCSECVLCVGTWCPTCGVLCCDKEGTVCLDWGNMP
;
A
#
# COMPACT_ATOMS: atom_id res chain seq x y z
N MET A 1 -35.75 13.37 -24.80
CA MET A 1 -34.54 13.55 -25.65
C MET A 1 -33.45 14.40 -25.01
N ARG A 2 -33.69 15.67 -24.62
CA ARG A 2 -32.64 16.55 -24.07
C ARG A 2 -31.83 15.98 -22.89
N LYS A 3 -32.46 15.27 -21.95
CA LYS A 3 -31.77 14.65 -20.79
C LYS A 3 -30.86 13.46 -21.18
N ALA A 4 -31.23 12.68 -22.20
CA ALA A 4 -30.44 11.55 -22.67
C ALA A 4 -29.19 12.00 -23.42
N ILE A 5 -29.31 13.07 -24.23
CA ILE A 5 -28.19 13.69 -24.92
C ILE A 5 -27.21 14.31 -23.89
N LEU A 6 -27.72 15.00 -22.88
CA LEU A 6 -26.89 15.54 -21.80
C LEU A 6 -26.13 14.43 -21.05
N GLY A 7 -26.81 13.32 -20.75
CA GLY A 7 -26.19 12.16 -20.09
C GLY A 7 -25.09 11.52 -20.93
N ALA A 8 -25.30 11.38 -22.25
CA ALA A 8 -24.30 10.87 -23.16
C ALA A 8 -23.07 11.79 -23.27
N ILE A 9 -23.28 13.11 -23.29
CA ILE A 9 -22.20 14.11 -23.30
C ILE A 9 -21.38 14.02 -22.00
N VAL A 10 -22.03 13.92 -20.84
CA VAL A 10 -21.33 13.77 -19.55
C VAL A 10 -20.54 12.46 -19.52
N ALA A 11 -21.10 11.35 -19.99
CA ALA A 11 -20.40 10.07 -20.07
C ALA A 11 -19.17 10.15 -20.98
N LEU A 12 -19.28 10.76 -22.17
CA LEU A 12 -18.16 10.96 -23.09
C LEU A 12 -17.09 11.87 -22.49
N LEU A 13 -17.46 12.94 -21.78
CA LEU A 13 -16.51 13.82 -21.10
C LEU A 13 -15.76 13.10 -19.98
N LEU A 14 -16.46 12.26 -19.19
CA LEU A 14 -15.83 11.46 -18.14
C LEU A 14 -14.88 10.42 -18.74
N VAL A 15 -15.27 9.76 -19.83
CA VAL A 15 -14.42 8.78 -20.53
C VAL A 15 -13.20 9.48 -21.17
N GLY A 16 -13.39 10.63 -21.81
CA GLY A 16 -12.31 11.41 -22.42
C GLY A 16 -11.34 11.98 -21.38
N ALA A 17 -11.85 12.47 -20.24
CA ALA A 17 -11.04 12.89 -19.11
C ALA A 17 -10.26 11.71 -18.50
N TYR A 18 -10.90 10.54 -18.39
CA TYR A 18 -10.24 9.33 -17.91
C TYR A 18 -9.16 8.83 -18.88
N ALA A 19 -9.44 8.80 -20.18
CA ALA A 19 -8.48 8.38 -21.20
C ALA A 19 -7.27 9.32 -21.27
N SER A 20 -7.49 10.63 -21.27
CA SER A 20 -6.40 11.63 -21.25
C SER A 20 -5.59 11.57 -19.95
N TYR A 21 -6.23 11.32 -18.81
CA TYR A 21 -5.56 11.09 -17.54
C TYR A 21 -4.68 9.84 -17.56
N VAL A 22 -5.18 8.72 -18.12
CA VAL A 22 -4.43 7.47 -18.26
C VAL A 22 -3.21 7.63 -19.17
N ILE A 23 -3.37 8.34 -20.31
CA ILE A 23 -2.28 8.58 -21.28
C ILE A 23 -1.23 9.57 -20.73
N SER A 24 -1.66 10.53 -19.90
CA SER A 24 -0.78 11.56 -19.33
C SER A 24 -0.11 11.14 -18.01
N TYR A 25 -0.22 9.88 -17.59
CA TYR A 25 0.46 9.43 -16.38
C TYR A 25 1.96 9.66 -16.53
N PRO A 26 2.57 10.49 -15.66
CA PRO A 26 4.01 10.66 -15.67
C PRO A 26 4.63 9.27 -15.47
N LYS A 27 5.65 8.95 -16.28
CA LYS A 27 6.42 7.73 -16.07
C LYS A 27 6.98 7.78 -14.64
N TYR A 28 6.61 6.80 -13.82
CA TYR A 28 7.18 6.70 -12.48
C TYR A 28 8.69 6.53 -12.59
N PRO A 29 9.46 7.16 -11.68
CA PRO A 29 10.90 6.93 -11.64
C PRO A 29 11.20 5.46 -11.34
N LYS A 30 12.35 4.97 -11.83
CA LYS A 30 12.84 3.62 -11.53
C LYS A 30 13.11 3.54 -10.03
N VAL A 31 12.68 2.45 -9.40
CA VAL A 31 13.03 2.20 -7.99
C VAL A 31 14.52 1.88 -7.91
N GLU A 32 15.22 2.54 -7.00
CA GLU A 32 16.68 2.44 -6.87
C GLU A 32 17.08 1.59 -5.66
N GLY A 33 17.79 0.51 -5.93
CA GLY A 33 18.34 -0.37 -4.91
C GLY A 33 17.27 -1.28 -4.30
N CYS A 34 17.67 -2.52 -4.02
CA CYS A 34 16.82 -3.50 -3.33
C CYS A 34 16.67 -3.16 -1.84
N VAL A 35 16.11 -1.99 -1.53
CA VAL A 35 15.95 -1.51 -0.17
C VAL A 35 14.52 -1.02 0.03
N ASN A 36 13.90 -1.45 1.12
CA ASN A 36 12.59 -1.01 1.50
C ASN A 36 12.59 0.52 1.73
N PRO A 37 11.67 1.30 1.12
CA PRO A 37 11.63 2.76 1.28
C PRO A 37 11.55 3.20 2.74
N PHE A 38 10.93 2.38 3.60
CA PHE A 38 10.80 2.67 5.01
C PHE A 38 12.10 2.52 5.80
N ALA A 39 13.14 1.90 5.22
CA ALA A 39 14.48 1.81 5.83
C ALA A 39 15.31 3.09 5.65
N VAL A 40 14.96 3.95 4.70
CA VAL A 40 15.74 5.15 4.34
C VAL A 40 15.08 6.46 4.73
N VAL A 41 13.90 6.41 5.35
CA VAL A 41 13.15 7.57 5.83
C VAL A 41 13.09 7.57 7.35
N LYS A 42 13.04 8.76 7.95
CA LYS A 42 12.83 8.90 9.41
C LYS A 42 11.43 9.48 9.67
N PRO A 43 10.61 8.86 10.52
CA PRO A 43 9.32 9.43 10.87
C PRO A 43 9.51 10.67 11.76
N VAL A 44 8.91 11.80 11.37
CA VAL A 44 8.96 13.06 12.13
C VAL A 44 7.66 13.27 12.89
N SER A 45 6.53 13.14 12.19
CA SER A 45 5.20 13.29 12.79
C SER A 45 4.15 12.54 11.98
N ARG A 46 2.98 12.32 12.58
CA ARG A 46 1.84 11.69 11.93
C ARG A 46 0.54 12.25 12.46
N VAL A 47 -0.45 12.37 11.60
CA VAL A 47 -1.78 12.91 11.91
C VAL A 47 -2.83 12.03 11.24
N GLN A 48 -3.84 11.59 11.99
CA GLN A 48 -4.99 10.94 11.41
C GLN A 48 -5.87 11.98 10.71
N GLU A 49 -6.17 11.73 9.45
CA GLU A 49 -6.99 12.59 8.62
C GLU A 49 -8.47 12.15 8.71
N ASN A 50 -9.38 13.10 8.88
CA ASN A 50 -10.82 12.82 8.92
C ASN A 50 -11.43 13.04 7.53
N TRP A 51 -11.19 12.09 6.63
CA TRP A 51 -11.73 12.16 5.27
C TRP A 51 -13.15 11.63 5.17
N SER A 52 -13.97 12.29 4.37
CA SER A 52 -15.29 11.75 4.01
C SER A 52 -15.13 10.44 3.24
N LYS A 53 -16.11 9.53 3.37
CA LYS A 53 -16.12 8.27 2.60
C LYS A 53 -16.02 8.52 1.08
N ILE A 54 -16.58 9.63 0.61
CA ILE A 54 -16.53 10.06 -0.80
C ILE A 54 -15.10 10.40 -1.21
N ASN A 55 -14.36 11.18 -0.40
CA ASN A 55 -12.97 11.54 -0.69
C ASN A 55 -12.07 10.30 -0.72
N VAL A 56 -12.25 9.39 0.24
CA VAL A 56 -11.54 8.10 0.25
C VAL A 56 -11.87 7.30 -1.01
N PHE A 57 -13.16 7.15 -1.36
CA PHE A 57 -13.56 6.43 -2.56
C PHE A 57 -12.88 6.98 -3.81
N PHE A 58 -12.93 8.30 -4.03
CA PHE A 58 -12.28 8.91 -5.19
C PHE A 58 -10.76 8.72 -5.18
N LYS A 59 -10.11 8.82 -4.01
CA LYS A 59 -8.68 8.57 -3.89
C LYS A 59 -8.31 7.14 -4.28
N LEU A 60 -9.04 6.17 -3.76
CA LEU A 60 -8.82 4.75 -4.06
C LEU A 60 -9.20 4.40 -5.51
N ALA A 61 -10.24 5.05 -6.06
CA ALA A 61 -10.68 4.84 -7.43
C ALA A 61 -9.75 5.44 -8.49
N THR A 62 -9.03 6.51 -8.14
CA THR A 62 -8.03 7.13 -9.02
C THR A 62 -6.63 6.56 -8.83
N SER A 63 -6.37 5.85 -7.73
CA SER A 63 -5.11 5.17 -7.47
C SER A 63 -5.02 3.84 -8.23
N ARG A 64 -4.11 3.79 -9.20
CA ARG A 64 -3.79 2.56 -9.96
C ARG A 64 -3.30 1.43 -9.05
N ASP A 65 -2.53 1.77 -8.03
CA ASP A 65 -1.91 0.81 -7.10
C ASP A 65 -2.90 0.20 -6.14
N PHE A 66 -3.98 0.92 -5.85
CA PHE A 66 -5.08 0.35 -5.11
C PHE A 66 -5.97 -0.53 -6.01
N TRP A 67 -6.45 0.02 -7.13
CA TRP A 67 -7.48 -0.61 -7.98
C TRP A 67 -7.08 -2.00 -8.52
N LYS A 68 -5.79 -2.22 -8.79
CA LYS A 68 -5.30 -3.52 -9.25
C LYS A 68 -5.26 -4.58 -8.15
N LEU A 69 -5.03 -4.19 -6.89
CA LEU A 69 -5.10 -5.10 -5.75
C LEU A 69 -6.56 -5.36 -5.37
N ALA A 70 -7.31 -4.30 -5.14
CA ALA A 70 -8.70 -4.40 -4.71
C ALA A 70 -9.56 -3.42 -5.49
N LYS A 71 -10.79 -3.83 -5.76
CA LYS A 71 -11.75 -2.91 -6.35
C LYS A 71 -12.24 -1.91 -5.30
N PRO A 72 -12.31 -0.60 -5.60
CA PRO A 72 -12.83 0.38 -4.64
C PRO A 72 -14.23 0.06 -4.12
N TRP A 73 -15.09 -0.58 -4.90
CA TRP A 73 -16.43 -0.99 -4.45
C TRP A 73 -16.44 -2.22 -3.52
N ASN A 74 -15.31 -2.95 -3.42
CA ASN A 74 -15.14 -4.07 -2.49
C ASN A 74 -14.57 -3.63 -1.13
N VAL A 75 -14.38 -2.33 -0.91
CA VAL A 75 -13.88 -1.77 0.35
C VAL A 75 -15.02 -1.62 1.36
N ASP A 76 -14.73 -1.94 2.62
CA ASP A 76 -15.54 -1.53 3.76
C ASP A 76 -15.13 -0.14 4.25
N TYR A 77 -15.82 0.88 3.74
CA TYR A 77 -15.59 2.29 4.08
C TYR A 77 -15.98 2.67 5.51
N SER A 78 -16.51 1.75 6.32
CA SER A 78 -16.78 2.03 7.74
C SER A 78 -15.52 1.90 8.61
N HIS A 79 -14.49 1.20 8.15
CA HIS A 79 -13.26 0.91 8.89
C HIS A 79 -11.99 1.44 8.20
N VAL A 80 -12.11 2.44 7.32
CA VAL A 80 -10.94 3.02 6.63
C VAL A 80 -10.22 3.98 7.56
N THR A 81 -8.91 3.80 7.66
CA THR A 81 -8.02 4.70 8.39
C THR A 81 -7.13 5.45 7.40
N VAL A 82 -7.06 6.77 7.51
CA VAL A 82 -6.19 7.63 6.72
C VAL A 82 -5.24 8.36 7.64
N VAL A 83 -3.93 8.19 7.43
CA VAL A 83 -2.88 8.83 8.24
C VAL A 83 -1.93 9.56 7.31
N LYS A 84 -1.73 10.85 7.57
CA LYS A 84 -0.70 11.65 6.91
C LYS A 84 0.55 11.64 7.79
N HIS A 85 1.67 11.22 7.20
CA HIS A 85 2.98 11.22 7.82
C HIS A 85 3.82 12.35 7.28
N THR A 86 4.60 12.97 8.16
CA THR A 86 5.77 13.78 7.79
C THR A 86 6.99 12.91 8.00
N LEU A 87 7.77 12.73 6.95
CA LEU A 87 8.98 11.91 6.93
C LEU A 87 10.18 12.79 6.56
N GLU A 88 11.32 12.56 7.19
CA GLU A 88 12.59 13.15 6.76
C GLU A 88 13.29 12.20 5.78
N TYR A 89 13.63 12.70 4.59
CA TYR A 89 14.35 11.98 3.55
C TYR A 89 15.37 12.92 2.90
N LYS A 90 16.65 12.51 2.84
CA LYS A 90 17.77 13.33 2.33
C LYS A 90 17.82 14.75 2.93
N GLY A 91 17.54 14.88 4.23
CA GLY A 91 17.54 16.16 4.95
C GLY A 91 16.35 17.08 4.65
N LYS A 92 15.32 16.60 3.94
CA LYS A 92 14.09 17.35 3.66
C LYS A 92 12.87 16.64 4.25
N ASN A 93 11.87 17.43 4.65
CA ASN A 93 10.58 16.90 5.06
C ASN A 93 9.71 16.66 3.82
N ILE A 94 9.29 15.41 3.64
CA ILE A 94 8.31 14.98 2.66
C ILE A 94 7.05 14.49 3.38
N THR A 95 5.95 14.40 2.65
CA THR A 95 4.70 13.84 3.19
C THR A 95 4.43 12.47 2.59
N MET A 96 3.85 11.58 3.39
CA MET A 96 3.33 10.31 2.92
C MET A 96 1.92 10.10 3.45
N LEU A 97 0.98 9.86 2.54
CA LEU A 97 -0.38 9.47 2.87
C LEU A 97 -0.44 7.94 2.98
N ALA A 98 -0.92 7.42 4.10
CA ALA A 98 -1.19 6.00 4.31
C ALA A 98 -2.71 5.78 4.45
N ILE A 99 -3.28 4.87 3.66
CA ILE A 99 -4.69 4.48 3.71
C ILE A 99 -4.78 2.98 3.98
N GLY A 100 -5.40 2.61 5.09
CA GLY A 100 -5.68 1.22 5.45
C GLY A 100 -7.16 0.94 5.27
N ALA A 101 -7.48 -0.12 4.53
CA ALA A 101 -8.85 -0.49 4.21
C ALA A 101 -9.08 -2.00 4.36
N LEU A 102 -10.10 -2.37 5.12
CA LEU A 102 -10.62 -3.74 5.14
C LEU A 102 -11.50 -3.97 3.90
N LEU A 103 -11.37 -5.12 3.26
CA LEU A 103 -12.29 -5.51 2.19
C LEU A 103 -13.58 -6.11 2.77
N ARG A 104 -14.68 -6.04 2.01
CA ARG A 104 -16.00 -6.55 2.42
C ARG A 104 -16.03 -8.04 2.75
N ASP A 105 -15.07 -8.80 2.24
CA ASP A 105 -14.91 -10.22 2.58
C ASP A 105 -14.39 -10.45 4.01
N LYS A 106 -13.93 -9.39 4.69
CA LYS A 106 -13.32 -9.38 6.03
C LYS A 106 -12.09 -10.26 6.17
N LYS A 107 -11.53 -10.74 5.07
CA LYS A 107 -10.36 -11.63 5.01
C LYS A 107 -9.14 -10.91 4.47
N HIS A 108 -9.32 -9.79 3.79
CA HIS A 108 -8.22 -9.03 3.21
C HIS A 108 -8.16 -7.60 3.71
N VAL A 109 -6.95 -7.16 4.05
CA VAL A 109 -6.64 -5.77 4.37
C VAL A 109 -5.70 -5.24 3.32
N VAL A 110 -6.01 -4.06 2.76
CA VAL A 110 -5.13 -3.35 1.84
C VAL A 110 -4.59 -2.12 2.55
N VAL A 111 -3.27 -1.94 2.48
CA VAL A 111 -2.60 -0.72 2.93
C VAL A 111 -1.97 -0.05 1.72
N TYR A 112 -2.38 1.17 1.44
CA TYR A 112 -1.90 2.01 0.36
C TYR A 112 -1.05 3.15 0.91
N TYR A 113 0.04 3.46 0.24
CA TYR A 113 0.98 4.52 0.54
C TYR A 113 1.17 5.39 -0.70
N GLU A 114 1.23 6.70 -0.49
CA GLU A 114 1.54 7.68 -1.52
C GLU A 114 2.47 8.75 -0.96
N PHE A 115 3.64 8.89 -1.56
CA PHE A 115 4.64 9.87 -1.19
C PHE A 115 4.48 11.13 -2.03
N SER A 116 4.63 12.31 -1.42
CA SER A 116 4.63 13.58 -2.15
C SER A 116 5.84 13.75 -3.07
N GLU A 117 6.94 13.05 -2.77
CA GLU A 117 8.15 13.01 -3.58
C GLU A 117 8.66 11.56 -3.67
N PRO A 118 9.29 11.14 -4.78
CA PRO A 118 9.79 9.79 -4.92
C PRO A 118 10.86 9.43 -3.87
N VAL A 119 10.59 8.40 -3.05
CA VAL A 119 11.56 7.83 -2.11
C VAL A 119 12.22 6.63 -2.79
N ARG A 120 13.49 6.78 -3.18
CA ARG A 120 14.21 5.78 -3.99
C ARG A 120 13.41 5.37 -5.23
N GLY A 121 12.78 6.34 -5.90
CA GLY A 121 11.92 6.09 -7.06
C GLY A 121 10.49 5.62 -6.73
N MET A 122 10.18 5.23 -5.49
CA MET A 122 8.83 4.87 -5.09
C MET A 122 7.95 6.10 -4.86
N VAL A 123 6.84 6.18 -5.58
CA VAL A 123 5.82 7.24 -5.44
C VAL A 123 4.57 6.67 -4.78
N THR A 124 4.15 5.48 -5.21
CA THR A 124 3.03 4.76 -4.62
C THR A 124 3.42 3.33 -4.30
N ALA A 125 2.83 2.80 -3.24
CA ALA A 125 2.89 1.38 -2.94
C ALA A 125 1.59 0.91 -2.30
N SER A 126 1.16 -0.30 -2.62
CA SER A 126 0.08 -0.97 -1.91
C SER A 126 0.50 -2.36 -1.49
N LYS A 127 -0.01 -2.82 -0.36
CA LYS A 127 0.19 -4.18 0.16
C LYS A 127 -1.16 -4.78 0.51
N MET A 128 -1.43 -5.98 0.04
CA MET A 128 -2.62 -6.76 0.43
C MET A 128 -2.19 -7.87 1.37
N PHE A 129 -2.81 -7.89 2.54
CA PHE A 129 -2.64 -8.93 3.54
C PHE A 129 -3.89 -9.81 3.58
N SER A 130 -3.69 -11.12 3.59
CA SER A 130 -4.73 -12.11 3.87
C SER A 130 -4.68 -12.49 5.35
N ILE A 131 -5.86 -12.60 5.95
CA ILE A 131 -6.10 -12.99 7.33
C ILE A 131 -6.69 -14.39 7.26
N ASN A 132 -5.91 -15.39 7.66
CA ASN A 132 -6.41 -16.76 7.74
C ASN A 132 -6.92 -17.07 9.15
N ASN A 133 -7.83 -18.04 9.29
CA ASN A 133 -8.48 -18.41 10.57
C ASN A 133 -7.48 -18.77 11.70
N SER A 134 -6.22 -19.02 11.36
CA SER A 134 -5.13 -19.32 12.29
C SER A 134 -4.41 -18.09 12.86
N SER A 135 -4.96 -16.87 12.70
CA SER A 135 -4.34 -15.60 13.13
C SER A 135 -2.99 -15.31 12.46
N LYS A 136 -2.69 -15.98 11.33
CA LYS A 136 -1.50 -15.70 10.52
C LYS A 136 -1.83 -14.63 9.49
N LEU A 137 -1.16 -13.50 9.63
CA LEU A 137 -1.16 -12.42 8.67
C LEU A 137 -0.15 -12.76 7.57
N LYS A 138 -0.61 -12.81 6.33
CA LYS A 138 0.25 -13.12 5.18
C LYS A 138 0.13 -12.02 4.15
N LEU A 139 1.24 -11.40 3.76
CA LEU A 139 1.26 -10.57 2.56
C LEU A 139 1.03 -11.47 1.35
N VAL A 140 -0.01 -11.21 0.56
CA VAL A 140 -0.39 -12.05 -0.61
C VAL A 140 -0.14 -11.35 -1.94
N ALA A 141 -0.13 -10.03 -1.93
CA ALA A 141 0.19 -9.25 -3.11
C ALA A 141 0.70 -7.87 -2.72
N MET A 142 1.48 -7.26 -3.61
CA MET A 142 1.86 -5.87 -3.50
C MET A 142 1.88 -5.18 -4.86
N MET A 143 1.77 -3.86 -4.80
CA MET A 143 1.90 -2.96 -5.93
C MET A 143 2.95 -1.92 -5.59
N ILE A 144 3.82 -1.59 -6.53
CA ILE A 144 4.70 -0.42 -6.44
C ILE A 144 4.64 0.30 -7.78
N ASN A 145 4.35 1.60 -7.78
CA ASN A 145 4.32 2.44 -8.99
C ASN A 145 3.57 1.80 -10.19
N GLY A 146 2.42 1.18 -9.96
CA GLY A 146 1.57 0.57 -10.98
C GLY A 146 1.86 -0.90 -11.28
N ARG A 147 2.87 -1.49 -10.63
CA ARG A 147 3.40 -2.83 -10.93
C ARG A 147 2.95 -3.86 -9.90
N TYR A 148 2.22 -4.86 -10.38
CA TYR A 148 1.63 -5.92 -9.55
C TYR A 148 2.60 -7.06 -9.36
N LYS A 149 2.70 -7.56 -8.12
CA LYS A 149 3.35 -8.83 -7.82
C LYS A 149 2.54 -9.58 -6.78
N GLN A 150 2.21 -10.83 -7.09
CA GLN A 150 1.71 -11.78 -6.12
C GLN A 150 2.90 -12.35 -5.34
N VAL A 151 2.78 -12.39 -4.02
CA VAL A 151 3.83 -12.86 -3.12
C VAL A 151 3.25 -13.97 -2.28
N GLU A 152 3.50 -15.21 -2.69
CA GLU A 152 2.95 -16.39 -2.00
C GLU A 152 3.91 -16.93 -0.94
N ASP A 153 5.20 -16.72 -1.07
CA ASP A 153 6.19 -17.21 -0.11
C ASP A 153 7.25 -16.15 0.18
N CYS A 154 8.16 -16.43 1.11
CA CYS A 154 9.34 -15.60 1.32
C CYS A 154 10.44 -15.97 0.34
N THR A 155 10.25 -15.61 -0.92
CA THR A 155 11.20 -15.88 -1.99
C THR A 155 12.25 -14.77 -2.07
N ARG A 156 13.43 -15.13 -2.56
CA ARG A 156 14.52 -14.21 -2.86
C ARG A 156 14.84 -14.32 -4.34
N GLU A 157 14.16 -13.52 -5.17
CA GLU A 157 14.33 -13.55 -6.62
C GLU A 157 15.56 -12.76 -7.10
N CYS A 158 16.05 -11.83 -6.28
CA CYS A 158 17.15 -10.94 -6.64
C CYS A 158 17.84 -10.37 -5.39
N GLU A 159 19.12 -10.01 -5.47
CA GLU A 159 19.81 -9.21 -4.44
C GLU A 159 20.09 -7.78 -4.91
N SER A 160 20.12 -7.60 -6.23
CA SER A 160 20.41 -6.34 -6.90
C SER A 160 19.49 -6.10 -8.10
N ASP A 161 19.45 -4.85 -8.58
CA ASP A 161 18.67 -4.50 -9.77
C ASP A 161 19.19 -5.18 -11.04
N ASP A 162 20.47 -5.59 -11.07
CA ASP A 162 21.12 -6.21 -12.23
C ASP A 162 20.73 -7.69 -12.43
N GLU A 163 20.27 -8.35 -11.36
CA GLU A 163 19.70 -9.70 -11.43
C GLU A 163 18.28 -9.68 -12.00
N CYS A 164 17.67 -8.50 -12.01
CA CYS A 164 16.39 -8.26 -12.66
C CYS A 164 16.65 -7.88 -14.13
N GLY A 165 15.79 -8.33 -15.05
CA GLY A 165 15.92 -8.01 -16.48
C GLY A 165 15.99 -6.50 -16.75
N GLU A 166 16.37 -6.08 -17.97
CA GLU A 166 16.67 -4.69 -18.34
C GLU A 166 15.59 -3.65 -17.94
N PHE A 167 14.33 -4.10 -17.86
CA PHE A 167 13.21 -3.28 -17.43
C PHE A 167 12.66 -3.66 -16.06
N TRP A 168 13.41 -4.29 -15.19
CA TRP A 168 12.93 -4.76 -13.89
C TRP A 168 13.76 -4.08 -12.79
N SER A 169 13.21 -3.98 -11.58
CA SER A 169 13.98 -3.59 -10.40
C SER A 169 13.73 -4.55 -9.27
N CYS A 170 14.74 -4.73 -8.43
CA CYS A 170 14.64 -5.57 -7.27
C CYS A 170 13.96 -4.79 -6.13
N SER A 171 12.98 -5.42 -5.49
CA SER A 171 12.27 -4.82 -4.36
C SER A 171 12.20 -5.79 -3.20
N SER A 172 12.65 -5.34 -2.04
CA SER A 172 12.51 -6.09 -0.79
C SER A 172 11.10 -5.95 -0.21
N TYR A 173 10.58 -7.00 0.43
CA TYR A 173 9.36 -6.97 1.20
C TYR A 173 9.50 -7.83 2.46
N CYS A 174 8.71 -7.50 3.48
CA CYS A 174 8.66 -8.32 4.68
C CYS A 174 7.67 -9.46 4.50
N CYS A 175 8.14 -10.70 4.61
CA CYS A 175 7.30 -11.89 4.46
C CYS A 175 6.78 -12.39 5.80
N ASP A 176 7.60 -12.27 6.84
CA ASP A 176 7.31 -12.75 8.18
C ASP A 176 7.64 -11.66 9.19
N THR A 177 6.71 -11.39 10.09
CA THR A 177 6.78 -10.23 10.96
C THR A 177 6.49 -10.60 12.39
N ASN A 178 7.29 -10.04 13.28
CA ASN A 178 7.18 -10.30 14.69
C ASN A 178 6.09 -9.43 15.32
N ILE A 179 4.92 -10.01 15.59
CA ILE A 179 3.79 -9.29 16.22
C ILE A 179 4.18 -8.69 17.57
N ARG A 180 5.08 -9.33 18.35
CA ARG A 180 5.54 -8.77 19.62
C ARG A 180 6.40 -7.53 19.42
N CYS A 181 7.26 -7.54 18.39
CA CYS A 181 7.98 -6.34 18.00
C CYS A 181 7.01 -5.24 17.55
N PHE A 182 5.94 -5.55 16.81
CA PHE A 182 4.95 -4.55 16.43
C PHE A 182 4.27 -3.89 17.63
N ILE A 183 3.93 -4.67 18.66
CA ILE A 183 3.36 -4.12 19.91
C ILE A 183 4.35 -3.14 20.56
N GLY A 184 5.64 -3.48 20.60
CA GLY A 184 6.67 -2.60 21.18
C GLY A 184 6.98 -1.37 20.32
N CYS A 185 7.07 -1.54 19.01
CA CYS A 185 7.42 -0.48 18.06
C CYS A 185 6.25 0.49 17.81
N CYS A 186 5.02 -0.04 17.81
CA CYS A 186 3.80 0.70 17.54
C CYS A 186 2.85 0.64 18.74
N GLY A 187 3.26 1.19 19.88
CA GLY A 187 2.51 1.10 21.14
C GLY A 187 1.04 1.51 21.04
N SER A 188 0.69 2.46 20.17
CA SER A 188 -0.70 2.87 19.89
C SER A 188 -1.57 1.76 19.30
N CYS A 189 -0.97 0.79 18.61
CA CYS A 189 -1.64 -0.38 18.05
C CYS A 189 -1.50 -1.63 18.94
N GLY A 190 -0.88 -1.50 20.12
CA GLY A 190 -0.53 -2.62 20.99
C GLY A 190 -1.72 -3.47 21.39
N LEU A 191 -2.86 -2.86 21.72
CA LEU A 191 -4.08 -3.59 22.09
C LEU A 191 -4.63 -4.44 20.93
N ALA A 192 -4.81 -3.84 19.75
CA ALA A 192 -5.32 -4.57 18.57
C ALA A 192 -4.39 -5.73 18.20
N CYS A 193 -3.07 -5.51 18.25
CA CYS A 193 -2.09 -6.55 17.95
C CYS A 193 -1.97 -7.62 19.04
N PHE A 194 -2.16 -7.26 20.31
CA PHE A 194 -2.23 -8.24 21.39
C PHE A 194 -3.46 -9.14 21.25
N SER A 195 -4.64 -8.56 20.95
CA SER A 195 -5.86 -9.33 20.69
C SER A 195 -5.72 -10.28 19.48
N CYS A 196 -5.00 -9.87 18.44
CA CYS A 196 -4.64 -10.78 17.34
C CYS A 196 -3.78 -11.96 17.81
N LEU A 197 -2.79 -11.70 18.68
CA LEU A 197 -1.87 -12.73 19.17
C LEU A 197 -2.57 -13.80 20.02
N VAL A 198 -3.64 -13.44 20.74
CA VAL A 198 -4.43 -14.39 21.55
C VAL A 198 -5.47 -15.17 20.73
N GLY A 199 -5.57 -14.94 19.42
CA GLY A 199 -6.36 -15.76 18.50
C GLY A 199 -7.68 -15.16 18.01
N GLU A 200 -7.95 -13.88 18.29
CA GLU A 200 -9.14 -13.20 17.75
C GLU A 200 -8.86 -12.71 16.32
N ALA A 201 -9.36 -13.47 15.33
CA ALA A 201 -9.12 -13.18 13.91
C ALA A 201 -9.59 -11.77 13.47
N SER A 202 -10.68 -11.24 14.05
CA SER A 202 -11.14 -9.88 13.81
C SER A 202 -10.10 -8.84 14.22
N SER A 203 -9.43 -9.06 15.34
CA SER A 203 -8.41 -8.15 15.88
C SER A 203 -7.13 -8.16 15.06
N CYS A 204 -6.85 -9.22 14.31
CA CYS A 204 -5.74 -9.25 13.36
C CYS A 204 -5.93 -8.24 12.22
N SER A 205 -7.17 -8.05 11.76
CA SER A 205 -7.46 -7.03 10.76
C SER A 205 -7.17 -5.61 11.28
N GLU A 206 -7.58 -5.34 12.51
CA GLU A 206 -7.36 -4.06 13.19
C GLU A 206 -5.88 -3.82 13.46
N CYS A 207 -5.13 -4.87 13.85
CA CYS A 207 -3.68 -4.78 14.02
C CYS A 207 -2.99 -4.39 12.72
N VAL A 208 -3.29 -5.06 11.60
CA VAL A 208 -2.69 -4.72 10.29
C VAL A 208 -3.07 -3.32 9.85
N LEU A 209 -4.35 -2.96 9.97
CA LEU A 209 -4.84 -1.62 9.63
C LEU A 209 -4.09 -0.56 10.42
N CYS A 210 -3.99 -0.76 11.73
CA CYS A 210 -3.34 0.18 12.63
C CYS A 210 -1.84 0.26 12.35
N VAL A 211 -1.11 -0.87 12.39
CA VAL A 211 0.34 -0.88 12.19
C VAL A 211 0.73 -0.41 10.79
N GLY A 212 0.04 -0.88 9.76
CA GLY A 212 0.31 -0.51 8.38
C GLY A 212 0.09 0.99 8.13
N THR A 213 -0.94 1.59 8.74
CA THR A 213 -1.22 3.02 8.53
C THR A 213 -0.45 3.92 9.48
N TRP A 214 -0.34 3.59 10.76
CA TRP A 214 0.26 4.45 11.78
C TRP A 214 1.77 4.26 11.91
N CYS A 215 2.28 3.06 11.66
CA CYS A 215 3.67 2.69 11.94
C CYS A 215 4.31 1.91 10.79
N PRO A 216 4.29 2.41 9.55
CA PRO A 216 4.80 1.66 8.40
C PRO A 216 6.29 1.30 8.52
N THR A 217 7.08 2.13 9.23
CA THR A 217 8.50 1.85 9.52
C THR A 217 8.71 0.65 10.44
N CYS A 218 7.76 0.37 11.34
CA CYS A 218 7.81 -0.84 12.15
C CYS A 218 7.74 -2.11 11.30
N GLY A 219 7.12 -2.03 10.10
CA GLY A 219 7.08 -3.16 9.16
C GLY A 219 8.45 -3.58 8.65
N VAL A 220 9.46 -2.70 8.72
CA VAL A 220 10.86 -3.02 8.42
C VAL A 220 11.59 -3.46 9.68
N LEU A 221 11.47 -2.68 10.77
CA LEU A 221 12.18 -2.95 12.03
C LEU A 221 11.78 -4.28 12.68
N CYS A 222 10.54 -4.71 12.48
CA CYS A 222 9.99 -5.92 13.05
C CYS A 222 9.95 -7.09 12.06
N CYS A 223 10.68 -6.96 10.95
CA CYS A 223 10.73 -8.01 9.95
C CYS A 223 11.72 -9.11 10.36
N ASP A 224 11.21 -10.32 10.60
CA ASP A 224 12.06 -11.49 10.92
C ASP A 224 12.61 -12.13 9.64
N LYS A 225 11.85 -12.05 8.53
CA LYS A 225 12.27 -12.56 7.22
C LYS A 225 11.90 -11.61 6.10
N GLU A 226 12.92 -11.16 5.38
CA GLU A 226 12.79 -10.39 4.17
C GLU A 226 12.87 -11.28 2.94
N GLY A 227 12.00 -11.00 1.99
CA GLY A 227 12.02 -11.55 0.64
C GLY A 227 12.32 -10.45 -0.36
N THR A 228 12.67 -10.85 -1.57
CA THR A 228 12.96 -9.93 -2.68
C THR A 228 12.30 -10.43 -3.94
N VAL A 229 11.77 -9.50 -4.74
CA VAL A 229 11.16 -9.80 -6.04
C VAL A 229 11.65 -8.83 -7.10
N CYS A 230 11.74 -9.33 -8.32
CA CYS A 230 11.90 -8.44 -9.47
C CYS A 230 10.52 -7.92 -9.90
N LEU A 231 10.40 -6.60 -10.04
CA LEU A 231 9.20 -5.89 -10.49
C LEU A 231 9.40 -5.36 -11.91
N ASP A 232 8.55 -5.80 -12.84
CA ASP A 232 8.62 -5.41 -14.26
C ASP A 232 8.12 -3.98 -14.52
N TRP A 233 9.02 -3.10 -14.96
CA TRP A 233 8.80 -1.75 -15.50
C TRP A 233 8.55 -1.73 -17.01
N GLY A 234 8.77 -2.84 -17.71
CA GLY A 234 8.86 -2.94 -19.16
C GLY A 234 7.57 -3.23 -19.90
N ASN A 235 6.66 -4.06 -19.36
CA ASN A 235 5.42 -4.39 -20.07
C ASN A 235 4.19 -4.26 -19.16
N MET A 236 3.23 -3.44 -19.58
CA MET A 236 1.86 -3.53 -19.05
C MET A 236 1.18 -4.70 -19.78
N PRO A 237 0.42 -5.57 -19.10
CA PRO A 237 -0.74 -6.19 -19.74
C PRO A 237 -1.81 -5.12 -20.02
#